data_AF-A0A178LRF1-F1
#
_entry.id   AF-A0A178LRF1-F1
#
_cell.length_a   1.000
_cell.length_b   1.000
_cell.length_c   1.000
_cell.angle_alpha   90.00
_cell.angle_beta   90.00
_cell.angle_gamma   90.00
#
_symmetry.space_group_name_H-M   'P 1'
#
loop_
_entity.id
_entity.type
_entity.pdbx_description
1 polymer ?
#
loop_
_entity_poly.entity_id
_entity_poly.type
_entity_poly.pdbx_seq_one_letter_code
_entity_poly.pdbx_strand_id
1 'polypeptide(L)' 'MARSINIDLQGGVVPISQAAASLAALIRRAKVSGQPVVITQKGYPSAVLLNIELFEQLRAMAMQAEQAREQNG' A
#
# COMPACT_ATOMS: atom_id res chain seq x y z
N MET A 1 -10.00 -17.56 -0.90
CA MET A 1 -10.45 -16.51 0.05
C MET A 1 -9.87 -15.18 -0.41
N ALA A 2 -10.70 -14.15 -0.62
CA ALA A 2 -10.20 -12.82 -0.94
C ALA A 2 -9.40 -12.29 0.26
N ARG A 3 -8.10 -12.07 0.09
CA ARG A 3 -7.24 -11.55 1.16
C ARG A 3 -7.54 -10.06 1.31
N SER A 4 -8.26 -9.68 2.35
CA SER A 4 -8.53 -8.28 2.67
C SER A 4 -7.21 -7.59 3.05
N ILE A 5 -6.83 -6.53 2.34
CA ILE A 5 -5.73 -5.68 2.78
C ILE A 5 -6.20 -4.89 4.00
N ASN A 6 -5.53 -5.07 5.12
CA ASN A 6 -5.73 -4.20 6.27
C ASN A 6 -4.83 -2.97 6.08
N ILE A 7 -5.43 -1.80 5.91
CA ILE A 7 -4.71 -0.53 5.89
C ILE A 7 -4.96 0.12 7.25
N ASP A 8 -3.91 0.22 8.06
CA ASP A 8 -3.97 0.95 9.32
C ASP A 8 -3.99 2.46 9.07
N LEU A 9 -5.20 3.02 9.04
CA LEU A 9 -5.44 4.46 8.88
C LEU A 9 -5.25 5.25 10.18
N GLN A 10 -4.90 4.60 11.29
CA GLN A 10 -4.70 5.27 12.59
C GLN A 10 -3.22 5.41 12.93
N GLY A 11 -2.45 4.32 12.86
CA GLY A 11 -1.02 4.29 13.18
C GLY A 11 -0.10 4.28 11.96
N GLY A 12 -0.65 4.13 10.76
CA GLY A 12 0.08 4.04 9.49
C GLY A 12 0.12 5.33 8.68
N VAL A 13 -0.35 6.46 9.21
CA VAL A 13 -0.47 7.73 8.46
C VAL A 13 0.66 8.69 8.82
N VAL A 14 1.41 9.18 7.82
CA VAL A 14 2.52 10.11 8.01
C VAL A 14 2.46 11.29 7.02
N PRO A 15 2.75 12.53 7.44
CA PRO A 15 2.92 13.66 6.51
C PRO A 15 4.13 13.46 5.58
N ILE A 16 4.07 14.02 4.37
CA ILE A 16 5.14 13.92 3.35
C ILE A 16 6.49 14.44 3.84
N SER A 17 6.50 15.50 4.66
CA SER A 17 7.73 16.05 5.23
C SER A 17 8.41 15.07 6.19
N GLN A 18 7.63 14.36 7.01
CA GLN A 18 8.14 13.32 7.89
C GLN A 18 8.55 12.07 7.11
N ALA A 19 7.79 11.72 6.05
CA ALA A 19 8.12 10.61 5.18
C ALA A 19 9.47 10.80 4.50
N ALA A 20 9.75 11.99 3.98
CA ALA A 20 11.03 12.33 3.37
C ALA A 20 12.20 12.22 4.36
N ALA A 21 12.01 12.72 5.58
CA ALA A 21 13.04 12.70 6.62
C ALA A 21 13.33 11.29 7.18
N SER A 22 12.41 10.34 7.03
CA SER A 22 12.47 9.01 7.67
C SER A 22 12.25 7.85 6.70
N LEU A 23 12.50 8.05 5.40
CA LEU A 23 12.13 7.11 4.36
C LEU A 23 12.68 5.70 4.59
N ALA A 24 13.95 5.57 4.97
CA ALA A 24 14.59 4.27 5.23
C ALA A 24 13.90 3.50 6.37
N ALA A 25 13.52 4.21 7.45
CA ALA A 25 12.81 3.61 8.58
C ALA A 25 11.40 3.16 8.19
N LEU A 26 10.71 3.96 7.37
CA LEU A 26 9.37 3.61 6.86
C LEU A 26 9.39 2.41 5.92
N ILE A 27 10.39 2.32 5.03
CA ILE A 27 10.59 1.13 4.17
C ILE A 27 10.82 -0.11 5.03
N ARG A 28 11.70 -0.02 6.05
CA ARG A 28 11.95 -1.13 6.97
C ARG A 28 10.68 -1.53 7.72
N ARG A 29 9.89 -0.56 8.21
CA ARG A 29 8.60 -0.80 8.87
C ARG A 29 7.65 -1.55 7.94
N ALA A 30 7.40 -1.02 6.73
CA ALA A 30 6.51 -1.64 5.75
C ALA A 30 6.94 -3.07 5.39
N LYS A 31 8.26 -3.30 5.26
CA LYS A 31 8.82 -4.63 5.01
C LYS A 31 8.58 -5.60 6.18
N VAL A 32 8.87 -5.18 7.41
CA VAL A 32 8.82 -6.05 8.60
C VAL A 32 7.39 -6.32 9.05
N SER A 33 6.52 -5.30 9.07
CA SER A 33 5.14 -5.46 9.50
C SER A 33 4.22 -6.01 8.41
N GLY A 34 4.61 -5.87 7.14
CA GLY A 34 3.73 -6.10 6.00
C GLY A 34 2.56 -5.11 5.92
N GLN A 35 2.55 -4.07 6.76
CA GLN A 35 1.48 -3.08 6.83
C GLN A 35 1.80 -1.88 5.94
N PRO A 36 0.87 -1.46 5.07
CA PRO A 36 0.99 -0.23 4.30
C PRO A 36 1.20 1.02 5.15
N VAL A 37 1.89 2.02 4.61
CA VAL A 37 2.00 3.36 5.22
C VAL A 37 1.31 4.36 4.30
N VAL A 38 0.33 5.09 4.80
CA VAL A 38 -0.33 6.19 4.07
C VAL A 38 0.50 7.46 4.24
N ILE A 39 0.87 8.07 3.12
CA ILE A 39 1.57 9.36 3.09
C ILE A 39 0.56 10.46 2.74
N THR A 40 0.53 11.52 3.54
CA THR A 40 -0.38 12.65 3.35
C THR A 40 0.35 13.93 2.92
N GLN A 41 -0.32 14.76 2.13
CA GLN A 41 0.12 16.11 1.78
C GLN A 41 -1.02 17.09 2.05
N LYS A 42 -0.72 18.18 2.77
CA LYS A 42 -1.73 19.16 3.23
C LYS A 42 -2.92 18.52 3.99
N GLY A 43 -2.67 17.43 4.70
CA GLY A 43 -3.68 16.69 5.46
C GLY A 43 -4.48 15.66 4.66
N TYR A 44 -4.27 15.55 3.34
CA TYR A 44 -4.99 14.61 2.48
C TYR A 44 -4.09 13.42 2.10
N PRO A 45 -4.60 12.17 2.06
CA PRO A 45 -3.86 11.04 1.52
C PRO A 45 -3.39 11.30 0.09
N SER A 46 -2.12 11.03 -0.19
CA SER A 46 -1.51 11.31 -1.50
C SER A 46 -0.77 10.11 -2.08
N ALA A 47 -0.22 9.25 -1.23
CA ALA A 47 0.45 8.02 -1.66
C ALA A 47 0.36 6.94 -0.58
N VAL A 48 0.67 5.71 -0.96
CA VAL A 48 0.83 4.58 -0.03
C VAL A 48 2.19 3.93 -0.29
N LEU A 49 2.97 3.74 0.76
CA LEU A 49 4.19 2.93 0.73
C LEU A 49 3.82 1.49 1.09
N LEU A 50 4.11 0.57 0.18
CA LEU A 50 3.91 -0.87 0.35
C LEU A 50 5.26 -1.58 0.36
N ASN A 51 5.32 -2.76 0.97
CA ASN A 51 6.40 -3.69 0.65
C ASN A 51 6.21 -4.22 -0.79
N ILE A 52 7.31 -4.61 -1.43
CA ILE A 52 7.28 -5.01 -2.85
C ILE A 52 6.47 -6.30 -3.08
N GLU A 53 6.52 -7.24 -2.13
CA GLU A 53 5.81 -8.52 -2.23
C GLU A 53 4.29 -8.33 -2.24
N LEU A 54 3.76 -7.44 -1.37
CA LEU A 54 2.35 -7.09 -1.36
C LEU A 54 1.96 -6.37 -2.65
N PHE A 55 2.79 -5.43 -3.13
CA PHE A 55 2.52 -4.75 -4.41
C PHE A 55 2.36 -5.75 -5.57
N GLU A 56 3.29 -6.69 -5.73
CA GLU A 56 3.22 -7.69 -6.80
C GLU A 56 2.01 -8.63 -6.65
N GLN A 57 1.66 -9.03 -5.42
CA GLN A 57 0.45 -9.82 -5.16
C GLN A 57 -0.81 -9.07 -5.60
N LEU A 58 -0.93 -7.79 -5.25
CA LEU A 58 -2.09 -6.97 -5.63
C LEU A 58 -2.15 -6.74 -7.13
N ARG A 59 -1.01 -6.48 -7.76
CA ARG A 59 -0.90 -6.33 -9.21
C ARG A 59 -1.36 -7.60 -9.93
N ALA A 60 -0.88 -8.77 -9.50
CA ALA A 60 -1.30 -10.05 -10.08
C ALA A 60 -2.81 -10.29 -9.93
N MET A 61 -3.37 -10.00 -8.74
CA MET A 61 -4.81 -10.13 -8.50
C MET A 61 -5.64 -9.19 -9.38
N ALA A 62 -5.19 -7.94 -9.56
CA ALA A 62 -5.85 -6.97 -10.43
C ALA A 62 -5.85 -7.44 -11.89
N MET A 63 -4.71 -7.91 -12.39
CA MET A 63 -4.59 -8.42 -13.76
C MET A 63 -5.49 -9.64 -14.01
N GLN A 64 -5.58 -10.57 -13.05
CA GLN A 64 -6.47 -11.72 -13.14
C GLN A 64 -7.95 -11.31 -13.14
N ALA A 65 -8.32 -10.31 -12.34
CA ALA A 65 -9.68 -9.80 -12.27
C ALA A 65 -10.11 -9.10 -13.57
N GLU A 66 -9.19 -8.39 -14.24
CA GLU A 66 -9.45 -7.78 -15.55
C GLU A 66 -9.68 -8.85 -16.63
N GLN A 67 -8.81 -9.87 -16.71
CA GLN A 67 -8.96 -10.97 -17.66
C GLN A 67 -10.27 -11.75 -17.45
N ALA A 68 -10.67 -11.98 -16.20
CA ALA A 68 -11.93 -12.63 -15.88
C ALA A 68 -13.16 -11.80 -16.29
N ARG A 69 -13.06 -10.47 -16.34
CA ARG A 69 -14.16 -9.61 -16.83
C ARG A 69 -14.29 -9.67 -18.35
N GLU A 70 -13.17 -9.72 -19.06
CA GLU A 70 -13.14 -9.82 -20.53
C GLU A 70 -13.65 -11.17 -21.04
N GLN A 71 -13.43 -12.26 -20.30
CA GLN A 71 -13.90 -13.60 -20.66
C GLN A 71 -15.39 -13.83 -20.36
N ASN A 72 -15.99 -12.98 -19.52
CA ASN A 72 -17.39 -13.09 -19.09
C ASN A 72 -18.30 -11.99 -19.70
N GLY A 73 -17.77 -11.16 -20.60
CA GLY A 73 -18.52 -10.17 -21.39
C GLY A 73 -18.64 -10.62 -22.83
#